data_AF-A0A937B821-F1
#
_entry.id   AF-A0A937B821-F1
#
_cell.length_a   1.000
_cell.length_b   1.000
_cell.length_c   1.000
_cell.angle_alpha   90.00
_cell.angle_beta   90.00
_cell.angle_gamma   90.00
#
_symmetry.space_group_name_H-M   'P 1'
#
loop_
_entity.id
_entity.type
_entity.pdbx_description
1 polymer ?
#
loop_
_entity_poly.entity_id
_entity_poly.type
_entity_poly.pdbx_seq_one_letter_code
_entity_poly.pdbx_strand_id
1 'polypeptide(L)'
;MKKADRSETHINLAIILLLQAVIYSGLWLWNEYVAVYLTLIFPGMILVILIIAGIADLIEPSRIPGWYYGLMIVSIITPLIIGAVFYYLYEGRLDWLA
;
A
#
# COMPACT_ATOMS: atom_id res chain seq x y z
N MET A 1 23.34 3.49 -15.33
CA MET A 1 22.24 4.00 -14.47
C MET A 1 22.85 4.80 -13.34
N LYS A 2 22.57 6.11 -13.28
CA LYS A 2 23.07 7.01 -12.22
C LYS A 2 22.46 6.51 -10.89
N LYS A 3 23.29 6.23 -9.89
CA LYS A 3 22.86 5.76 -8.56
C LYS A 3 21.93 6.85 -8.01
N ALA A 4 20.61 6.61 -8.02
CA ALA A 4 19.66 7.55 -7.42
C ALA A 4 20.13 7.81 -5.99
N ASP A 5 20.20 9.08 -5.60
CA ASP A 5 20.68 9.41 -4.27
C ASP A 5 19.71 8.80 -3.24
N ARG A 6 20.25 8.24 -2.16
CA ARG A 6 19.44 7.50 -1.18
C ARG A 6 18.34 8.40 -0.60
N SER A 7 18.64 9.71 -0.50
CA SER A 7 17.69 10.76 -0.14
C SER A 7 16.48 10.84 -1.08
N GLU A 8 16.72 10.85 -2.40
CA GLU A 8 15.66 10.93 -3.42
C GLU A 8 14.71 9.74 -3.33
N THR A 9 15.23 8.55 -3.04
CA THR A 9 14.40 7.34 -2.90
C THR A 9 13.44 7.46 -1.71
N HIS A 10 13.92 7.91 -0.56
CA HIS A 10 13.07 8.09 0.63
C HIS A 10 11.99 9.16 0.40
N ILE A 11 12.35 10.26 -0.27
CA ILE A 11 11.40 11.32 -0.64
C ILE A 11 10.34 10.78 -1.59
N ASN A 12 10.72 10.01 -2.62
CA ASN A 12 9.78 9.42 -3.56
C ASN A 12 8.81 8.46 -2.87
N LEU A 13 9.31 7.61 -1.96
CA LEU A 13 8.45 6.72 -1.18
C LEU A 13 7.50 7.51 -0.27
N ALA A 14 7.95 8.60 0.35
CA ALA A 14 7.10 9.46 1.15
C ALA A 14 5.99 10.13 0.31
N ILE A 15 6.33 10.62 -0.88
CA ILE A 15 5.35 11.19 -1.83
C ILE A 15 4.31 10.14 -2.21
N ILE A 16 4.75 8.92 -2.55
CA ILE A 16 3.85 7.81 -2.89
C ILE A 16 2.93 7.45 -1.72
N LEU A 17 3.48 7.39 -0.51
CA LEU A 17 2.71 7.15 0.71
C LEU A 17 1.63 8.21 0.90
N LEU A 18 1.99 9.50 0.82
CA LEU A 18 1.05 10.61 0.98
C LEU A 18 -0.03 10.61 -0.11
N LEU A 19 0.36 10.35 -1.37
CA LEU A 19 -0.56 10.27 -2.48
C LEU A 19 -1.58 9.13 -2.26
N GLN A 20 -1.11 7.95 -1.88
CA GLN A 20 -1.99 6.83 -1.56
C GLN A 20 -2.92 7.16 -0.38
N ALA A 21 -2.39 7.78 0.67
CA ALA A 21 -3.19 8.19 1.82
C ALA A 21 -4.34 9.12 1.40
N VAL A 22 -4.07 10.11 0.53
CA VAL A 22 -5.11 11.01 -0.01
C VAL A 22 -6.12 10.24 -0.85
N ILE A 23 -5.67 9.36 -1.76
CA ILE A 23 -6.56 8.58 -2.63
C ILE A 23 -7.48 7.67 -1.82
N TYR A 24 -6.92 6.87 -0.90
CA TYR A 24 -7.72 5.96 -0.09
C TYR A 24 -8.64 6.72 0.87
N SER A 25 -8.20 7.84 1.44
CA SER A 25 -9.09 8.68 2.26
C SER A 25 -10.25 9.24 1.43
N GLY A 26 -9.97 9.68 0.19
CA GLY A 26 -10.99 10.12 -0.75
C GLY A 26 -11.98 9.00 -1.09
N LEU A 27 -11.51 7.76 -1.27
CA LEU A 27 -12.38 6.60 -1.47
C LEU A 27 -13.30 6.36 -0.27
N TRP A 28 -12.75 6.37 0.95
CA TRP A 28 -13.52 6.16 2.19
C TRP A 28 -14.57 7.26 2.43
N LEU A 29 -14.26 8.51 2.08
CA LEU A 29 -15.21 9.63 2.17
C LEU A 29 -16.25 9.61 1.04
N TRP A 30 -15.95 8.98 -0.09
CA TRP A 30 -16.85 8.94 -1.24
C TRP A 30 -17.82 7.76 -1.20
N ASN A 31 -17.30 6.56 -0.94
CA ASN A 31 -18.09 5.35 -0.90
C ASN A 31 -17.39 4.25 -0.09
N GLU A 32 -17.93 3.98 1.10
CA GLU A 32 -17.37 3.03 2.07
C GLU A 32 -17.32 1.60 1.54
N TYR A 33 -18.35 1.18 0.80
CA TYR A 33 -18.43 -0.15 0.20
C TYR A 33 -17.23 -0.37 -0.73
N VAL A 34 -17.06 0.51 -1.72
CA VAL A 34 -15.94 0.45 -2.68
C VAL A 34 -14.60 0.57 -1.96
N ALA A 35 -14.50 1.48 -0.98
CA ALA A 35 -13.26 1.69 -0.23
C ALA A 35 -12.79 0.43 0.50
N VAL A 36 -13.69 -0.30 1.16
CA VAL A 36 -13.36 -1.55 1.85
C VAL A 36 -12.81 -2.59 0.88
N TYR A 37 -13.47 -2.81 -0.26
CA TYR A 37 -12.98 -3.78 -1.26
C TYR A 37 -11.59 -3.41 -1.78
N LEU A 38 -11.38 -2.16 -2.18
CA LEU A 38 -10.10 -1.74 -2.74
C LEU A 38 -8.98 -1.75 -1.68
N THR A 39 -9.31 -1.41 -0.43
CA THR A 39 -8.38 -1.44 0.70
C THR A 39 -7.94 -2.85 1.08
N LEU A 40 -8.72 -3.89 0.76
CA LEU A 40 -8.36 -5.29 1.04
C LEU A 40 -7.75 -6.00 -0.18
N ILE A 41 -8.35 -5.83 -1.35
CA ILE A 41 -7.95 -6.56 -2.57
C ILE A 41 -6.55 -6.13 -3.02
N PHE A 42 -6.29 -4.83 -3.14
CA PHE A 42 -4.99 -4.37 -3.65
C PHE A 42 -3.83 -4.76 -2.72
N PRO A 43 -3.89 -4.54 -1.39
CA PRO A 43 -2.83 -5.01 -0.50
C PRO A 43 -2.67 -6.52 -0.52
N GLY A 44 -3.77 -7.28 -0.60
CA GLY A 44 -3.73 -8.75 -0.73
C GLY A 44 -2.98 -9.20 -1.98
N MET A 45 -3.29 -8.61 -3.14
CA MET A 45 -2.60 -8.90 -4.40
C MET A 45 -1.11 -8.54 -4.34
N ILE A 46 -0.77 -7.35 -3.83
CA ILE A 46 0.61 -6.90 -3.72
C ILE A 46 1.39 -7.77 -2.72
N LEU A 47 0.75 -8.22 -1.64
CA LEU A 47 1.37 -9.13 -0.67
C LEU A 47 1.76 -10.47 -1.31
N VAL A 48 0.89 -11.05 -2.14
CA VAL A 48 1.22 -12.30 -2.86
C VAL A 48 2.39 -12.07 -3.82
N ILE A 49 2.39 -10.95 -4.55
CA ILE A 49 3.51 -10.60 -5.45
C ILE A 49 4.81 -10.42 -4.65
N LEU A 50 4.76 -9.72 -3.51
CA LEU A 50 5.89 -9.49 -2.62
C LEU A 50 6.48 -10.81 -2.11
N ILE A 51 5.62 -11.77 -1.73
CA ILE A 51 6.05 -13.11 -1.29
C ILE A 51 6.75 -13.85 -2.43
N ILE A 52 6.14 -13.89 -3.62
CA ILE A 52 6.72 -14.57 -4.79
C ILE A 52 8.06 -13.93 -5.16
N ALA A 53 8.13 -12.60 -5.21
CA ALA A 53 9.35 -11.87 -5.50
C ALA A 53 10.44 -12.12 -4.44
N GLY A 54 10.06 -12.20 -3.15
CA GLY A 54 10.98 -12.56 -2.08
C GLY A 54 11.53 -13.98 -2.21
N ILE A 55 10.67 -14.96 -2.51
CA ILE A 55 11.10 -16.35 -2.73
C ILE A 55 12.03 -16.47 -3.93
N ALA A 56 11.70 -15.80 -5.04
CA ALA A 56 12.53 -15.82 -6.25
C ALA A 56 13.92 -15.25 -5.99
N ASP A 57 14.02 -14.11 -5.30
CA ASP A 57 15.29 -13.47 -4.98
C ASP A 57 16.17 -14.28 -4.01
N LEU A 58 15.53 -15.12 -3.15
CA LEU A 58 16.24 -16.06 -2.28
C LEU A 58 16.86 -17.25 -3.05
N ILE A 59 16.19 -17.74 -4.10
CA ILE A 59 16.66 -18.88 -4.88
C ILE A 59 17.79 -18.44 -5.83
N GLU A 60 17.56 -17.35 -6.55
CA GLU A 60 18.54 -16.78 -7.48
C GLU A 60 18.56 -15.27 -7.25
N PRO A 61 19.65 -14.70 -6.69
CA PRO A 61 19.74 -13.28 -6.40
C PRO A 61 19.50 -12.45 -7.66
N SER A 62 18.28 -11.98 -7.82
CA SER A 62 17.72 -11.45 -9.06
C SER A 62 18.06 -9.97 -9.28
N ARG A 63 18.92 -9.40 -8.42
CA ARG A 63 19.30 -7.97 -8.41
C ARG A 63 18.09 -7.04 -8.41
N ILE A 64 16.98 -7.45 -7.79
CA ILE A 64 15.83 -6.57 -7.61
C ILE A 64 16.28 -5.39 -6.73
N PRO A 65 16.10 -4.15 -7.17
CA PRO A 65 16.56 -3.01 -6.42
C PRO A 65 15.72 -2.82 -5.14
N GLY A 66 16.38 -2.58 -3.99
CA GLY A 66 15.71 -2.53 -2.69
C GLY A 66 14.55 -1.51 -2.55
N TRP A 67 14.51 -0.47 -3.39
CA TRP A 67 13.39 0.48 -3.42
C TRP A 67 12.07 -0.17 -3.86
N TYR A 68 12.13 -1.24 -4.67
CA TYR A 68 10.96 -1.98 -5.13
C TYR A 68 10.23 -2.64 -3.95
N TYR A 69 10.99 -3.27 -3.04
CA TYR A 69 10.43 -3.83 -1.80
C TYR A 69 9.83 -2.73 -0.92
N GLY A 70 10.50 -1.59 -0.80
CA GLY A 70 9.96 -0.42 -0.09
C GLY A 70 8.63 0.06 -0.67
N LEU A 71 8.53 0.16 -2.00
CA LEU A 71 7.30 0.56 -2.69
C LEU A 71 6.17 -0.44 -2.45
N MET A 72 6.44 -1.75 -2.53
CA MET A 72 5.44 -2.78 -2.25
C MET A 72 4.92 -2.69 -0.82
N ILE A 73 5.81 -2.58 0.17
CA ILE A 73 5.43 -2.47 1.58
C ILE A 73 4.59 -1.21 1.82
N VAL A 74 5.01 -0.05 1.30
CA VAL A 74 4.23 1.20 1.41
C VAL A 74 2.84 1.01 0.80
N SER A 75 2.74 0.32 -0.34
CA SER A 75 1.48 0.09 -1.05
C SER A 75 0.55 -0.92 -0.40
N ILE A 76 1.06 -1.74 0.52
CA ILE A 76 0.26 -2.64 1.37
C ILE A 76 -0.18 -1.90 2.62
N ILE A 77 0.77 -1.27 3.32
CA ILE A 77 0.55 -0.72 4.66
C ILE A 77 -0.33 0.53 4.62
N THR A 78 -0.13 1.41 3.63
CA THR A 78 -0.87 2.68 3.54
C THR A 78 -2.39 2.48 3.48
N PRO A 79 -2.95 1.75 2.51
CA PRO A 79 -4.38 1.48 2.48
C PRO A 79 -4.90 0.81 3.75
N LEU A 80 -4.18 -0.16 4.30
CA LEU A 80 -4.62 -0.86 5.52
C LEU A 80 -4.70 0.09 6.72
N ILE A 81 -3.73 0.99 6.89
CA ILE A 81 -3.77 2.02 7.94
C ILE A 81 -4.96 2.96 7.72
N ILE A 82 -5.15 3.46 6.50
CA ILE A 82 -6.28 4.36 6.20
C ILE A 82 -7.61 3.65 6.47
N GLY A 83 -7.77 2.42 6.01
CA GLY A 83 -8.96 1.63 6.28
C GLY A 83 -9.22 1.41 7.77
N ALA A 84 -8.19 1.08 8.54
CA ALA A 84 -8.31 0.93 10.00
C ALA A 84 -8.71 2.24 10.68
N VAL A 85 -8.15 3.38 10.25
CA VAL A 85 -8.50 4.72 10.77
C VAL A 85 -9.95 5.04 10.47
N PHE A 86 -10.41 4.89 9.22
CA PHE A 86 -11.80 5.19 8.87
C PHE A 86 -12.80 4.24 9.52
N TYR A 87 -12.47 2.94 9.58
CA TYR A 87 -13.29 1.98 10.32
C TYR A 87 -13.44 2.36 11.80
N TYR A 88 -12.35 2.83 12.44
CA TYR A 88 -12.41 3.35 13.81
C TYR A 88 -13.23 4.63 13.91
N LEU A 89 -13.08 5.58 12.97
CA LEU A 89 -13.84 6.84 12.95
C LEU A 89 -15.34 6.63 12.75
N TYR A 90 -15.72 5.62 11.97
CA TYR A 90 -17.11 5.24 11.76
C TYR A 90 -17.63 4.31 12.86
N GLU A 91 -16.86 4.08 13.92
CA GLU A 91 -17.22 3.21 15.06
C GLU A 91 -17.61 1.78 14.62
N GLY A 92 -17.02 1.31 13.51
CA GLY A 92 -17.33 0.03 12.89
C GLY A 92 -18.72 -0.05 12.22
N ARG A 93 -19.46 1.06 12.15
CA ARG A 93 -20.75 1.16 11.47
C ARG A 93 -20.51 1.56 10.03
N LEU A 94 -20.60 0.59 9.13
CA LEU A 94 -20.52 0.83 7.70
C LEU A 94 -21.94 0.79 7.14
N ASP A 95 -22.35 1.83 6.42
CA ASP A 95 -23.75 2.05 6.00
C ASP A 95 -24.34 0.89 5.17
N TRP A 96 -23.48 0.11 4.54
CA TRP A 96 -23.84 -1.02 3.68
C TRP A 96 -23.89 -2.38 4.41
N LEU A 97 -23.40 -2.45 5.65
CA LEU A 97 -23.32 -3.70 6.44
C LEU A 97 -24.45 -3.89 7.45
N ALA A 98 -25.22 -2.84 7.78
CA ALA A 98 -26.41 -2.92 8.64
C ALA A 98 -27.33 -1.72 8.51
#